data_AF-A0AAD0QW78-F1
#
_entry.id   AF-A0AAD0QW78-F1
#
_cell.length_a   1.000
_cell.length_b   1.000
_cell.length_c   1.000
_cell.angle_alpha   90.00
_cell.angle_beta   90.00
_cell.angle_gamma   90.00
#
_symmetry.space_group_name_H-M   'P 1'
#
loop_
_entity.id
_entity.type
_entity.pdbx_description
1 polymer ?
#
loop_
_entity_poly.entity_id
_entity_poly.type
_entity_poly.pdbx_seq_one_letter_code
_entity_poly.pdbx_strand_id
1 'polypeptide(L)'
;MYRHLPPAPPDVSVANNMNVASLERDYFKNGGTGFLVSWFYSKVRNRGEWDYKQQGRQYEALGNFNYGACGTAASLSEEFLLRGAGWAQSRAGTSNLAFDSWWGDPPYGDDPEDQEWIKAGIEYAKAFGY
;
A
#
# COMPACT_ATOMS: atom_id res chain seq x y z
N MET A 1 -10.56 14.04 -10.95
CA MET A 1 -9.40 14.92 -11.23
C MET A 1 -8.18 14.18 -10.71
N TYR A 2 -7.33 13.64 -11.58
CA TYR A 2 -6.17 12.87 -11.11
C TYR A 2 -5.19 13.80 -10.39
N ARG A 3 -4.95 13.54 -9.10
CA ARG A 3 -3.85 14.15 -8.35
C ARG A 3 -2.57 13.80 -9.11
N HIS A 4 -1.66 14.77 -9.30
CA HIS A 4 -0.34 14.45 -9.81
C HIS A 4 0.28 13.34 -8.93
N LEU A 5 0.94 12.37 -9.56
CA LEU A 5 1.64 11.31 -8.84
C LEU A 5 2.65 11.96 -7.88
N PRO A 6 2.81 11.43 -6.65
CA PRO A 6 3.87 11.87 -5.75
C PRO A 6 5.26 11.72 -6.39
N PRO A 7 6.27 12.45 -5.91
CA PRO A 7 7.65 12.26 -6.33
C PRO A 7 8.08 10.79 -6.23
N ALA A 8 8.77 10.29 -7.26
CA ALA A 8 9.25 8.92 -7.31
C ALA A 8 10.77 8.82 -7.28
N PRO A 9 11.34 7.78 -6.66
CA PRO A 9 12.72 7.41 -6.93
C PRO A 9 12.92 7.12 -8.44
N PRO A 10 14.11 7.38 -9.01
CA PRO A 10 14.35 7.30 -10.45
C PRO A 10 13.95 5.98 -11.13
N ASP A 11 14.08 4.86 -10.42
CA ASP A 11 13.86 3.52 -10.96
C ASP A 11 12.51 2.90 -10.58
N VAL A 12 11.59 3.69 -10.00
CA VAL A 12 10.29 3.20 -9.52
C VAL A 12 9.19 3.49 -10.53
N SER A 13 8.45 2.45 -10.90
CA SER A 13 7.25 2.55 -11.73
C SER A 13 6.08 1.85 -11.05
N VAL A 14 5.09 2.63 -10.61
CA VAL A 14 3.85 2.10 -10.00
C VAL A 14 3.11 1.19 -10.97
N ALA A 15 3.08 1.52 -12.26
CA ALA A 15 2.46 0.67 -13.28
C ALA A 15 3.16 -0.70 -13.39
N ASN A 16 4.48 -0.74 -13.35
CA ASN A 16 5.21 -2.01 -13.34
C ASN A 16 4.94 -2.81 -12.06
N ASN A 17 4.92 -2.15 -10.90
CA ASN A 17 4.62 -2.81 -9.64
C ASN A 17 3.20 -3.40 -9.59
N MET A 18 2.19 -2.69 -10.11
CA MET A 18 0.83 -3.21 -10.25
C MET A 18 0.78 -4.43 -11.18
N ASN A 19 1.51 -4.39 -12.29
CA ASN A 19 1.61 -5.54 -13.19
C ASN A 19 2.21 -6.76 -12.48
N VAL A 20 3.32 -6.57 -11.74
CA VAL A 20 3.92 -7.63 -10.91
C VAL A 20 2.93 -8.16 -9.88
N ALA A 21 2.21 -7.28 -9.17
CA ALA A 21 1.21 -7.68 -8.18
C ALA A 21 0.06 -8.50 -8.77
N SER A 22 -0.42 -8.13 -9.96
CA SER A 22 -1.45 -8.89 -10.69
C SER A 22 -0.95 -10.26 -11.15
N LEU A 23 0.30 -10.37 -11.60
CA LEU A 23 0.89 -11.66 -11.98
C LEU A 23 1.03 -12.58 -10.76
N GLU A 24 1.41 -12.03 -9.61
CA GLU A 24 1.55 -12.79 -8.36
C GLU A 24 0.19 -13.24 -7.82
N ARG A 25 -0.85 -12.41 -7.93
CA ARG A 25 -2.25 -12.85 -7.70
C ARG A 25 -2.59 -14.07 -8.56
N ASP A 26 -2.29 -14.02 -9.85
CA ASP A 26 -2.61 -15.11 -10.78
C ASP A 26 -1.79 -16.38 -10.49
N TYR A 27 -0.55 -16.21 -10.04
CA TYR A 27 0.32 -17.30 -9.60
C TYR A 27 -0.22 -18.00 -8.34
N PHE A 28 -0.62 -17.22 -7.33
CA PHE A 28 -1.09 -17.74 -6.04
C PHE A 28 -2.58 -18.10 -6.00
N LYS A 29 -3.36 -17.85 -7.06
CA LYS A 29 -4.81 -18.07 -7.10
C LYS A 29 -5.26 -19.46 -6.63
N ASN A 30 -4.45 -20.49 -6.88
CA ASN A 30 -4.71 -21.87 -6.48
C ASN A 30 -3.91 -22.31 -5.23
N GLY A 31 -2.88 -21.56 -4.85
CA GLY A 31 -2.02 -21.87 -3.70
C GLY A 31 -2.57 -21.36 -2.37
N GLY A 32 -3.52 -20.41 -2.42
CA GLY A 32 -4.19 -19.83 -1.27
C GLY A 32 -3.73 -18.41 -0.95
N THR A 33 -4.67 -17.59 -0.49
CA THR A 33 -4.48 -16.14 -0.23
C THR A 33 -3.36 -15.83 0.75
N GLY A 34 -3.00 -16.76 1.65
CA GLY A 34 -1.90 -16.58 2.60
C GLY A 34 -0.53 -16.38 1.95
N PHE A 35 -0.24 -17.09 0.85
CA PHE A 35 1.03 -16.91 0.13
C PHE A 35 1.10 -15.56 -0.57
N LEU A 36 0.01 -15.12 -1.18
CA LEU A 36 -0.10 -13.78 -1.79
C LEU A 36 0.10 -12.68 -0.75
N VAL A 37 -0.57 -12.77 0.40
CA VAL A 37 -0.41 -11.79 1.48
C VAL A 37 1.02 -11.80 2.04
N SER A 38 1.64 -12.97 2.19
CA SER A 38 3.03 -13.10 2.62
C SER A 38 4.00 -12.43 1.63
N TRP A 39 3.82 -12.68 0.33
CA TRP A 39 4.59 -12.04 -0.73
C TRP A 39 4.39 -10.51 -0.70
N PHE A 40 3.14 -10.04 -0.64
CA PHE A 40 2.84 -8.61 -0.62
C PHE A 40 3.47 -7.92 0.59
N TYR A 41 3.34 -8.52 1.78
CA TYR A 41 3.99 -8.05 3.00
C TYR A 41 5.51 -7.96 2.85
N SER A 42 6.14 -8.92 2.17
CA SER A 42 7.59 -8.92 1.94
C SER A 42 8.06 -7.70 1.11
N LYS A 43 7.20 -7.19 0.22
CA LYS A 43 7.48 -6.01 -0.60
C LYS A 43 7.33 -4.70 0.18
N VAL A 44 6.31 -4.60 1.04
CA VAL A 44 5.88 -3.32 1.66
C VAL A 44 6.37 -3.11 3.09
N ARG A 45 6.84 -4.16 3.77
CA ARG A 45 7.38 -4.04 5.15
C ARG A 45 8.58 -3.08 5.20
N ASN A 46 8.95 -2.66 6.41
CA ASN A 46 10.18 -1.89 6.64
C ASN A 46 11.40 -2.56 5.96
N ARG A 47 12.14 -1.77 5.17
CA ARG A 47 13.25 -2.19 4.30
C ARG A 47 12.87 -3.22 3.23
N GLY A 48 11.59 -3.33 2.90
CA GLY A 48 11.10 -4.04 1.72
C GLY A 48 11.40 -3.26 0.45
N GLU A 49 11.27 -3.91 -0.69
CA GLU A 49 11.56 -3.31 -1.99
C GLU A 49 10.70 -2.07 -2.29
N TRP A 50 9.50 -1.99 -1.73
CA TRP A 50 8.57 -0.88 -1.92
C TRP A 50 8.55 0.12 -0.75
N ASP A 51 9.46 -0.02 0.21
CA ASP A 51 9.66 0.97 1.28
C ASP A 51 10.53 2.14 0.78
N TYR A 52 9.97 2.95 -0.12
CA TYR A 52 10.71 4.00 -0.83
C TYR A 52 11.25 5.11 0.06
N LYS A 53 10.68 5.31 1.25
CA LYS A 53 11.19 6.30 2.22
C LYS A 53 12.59 5.98 2.73
N GLN A 54 13.07 4.75 2.57
CA GLN A 54 14.48 4.40 2.83
C GLN A 54 15.45 5.13 1.89
N GLN A 55 15.00 5.55 0.70
CA GLN A 55 15.79 6.34 -0.25
C GLN A 55 15.63 7.85 -0.04
N GLY A 56 14.69 8.27 0.80
CA GLY A 56 14.42 9.67 1.12
C GLY A 56 12.98 9.87 1.58
N ARG A 57 12.77 10.66 2.65
CA ARG A 57 11.43 10.90 3.23
C ARG A 57 10.45 11.50 2.23
N GLN A 58 10.93 12.23 1.22
CA GLN A 58 10.10 12.79 0.15
C GLN A 58 9.33 11.73 -0.67
N TYR A 59 9.66 10.45 -0.55
CA TYR A 59 9.01 9.35 -1.26
C TYR A 59 7.97 8.59 -0.43
N GLU A 60 7.68 9.03 0.80
CA GLU A 60 6.69 8.39 1.67
C GLU A 60 5.29 8.36 1.04
N ALA A 61 4.83 9.50 0.52
CA ALA A 61 3.55 9.60 -0.19
C ALA A 61 3.46 8.63 -1.39
N LEU A 62 4.56 8.43 -2.13
CA LEU A 62 4.57 7.44 -3.21
C LEU A 62 4.52 6.01 -2.66
N GLY A 63 5.20 5.73 -1.56
CA GLY A 63 5.13 4.43 -0.89
C GLY A 63 3.68 4.06 -0.55
N ASN A 64 2.95 4.98 0.07
CA ASN A 64 1.53 4.81 0.43
C ASN A 64 0.62 4.69 -0.80
N PHE A 65 0.86 5.51 -1.83
CA PHE A 65 0.16 5.39 -3.11
C PHE A 65 0.41 4.03 -3.78
N ASN A 66 1.66 3.59 -3.84
CA ASN A 66 2.05 2.31 -4.43
C ASN A 66 1.49 1.12 -3.63
N TYR A 67 1.43 1.21 -2.30
CA TYR A 67 0.78 0.21 -1.46
C TYR A 67 -0.69 0.02 -1.83
N GLY A 68 -1.46 1.12 -1.94
CA GLY A 68 -2.87 1.06 -2.33
C GLY A 68 -3.06 0.51 -3.75
N ALA A 69 -2.25 0.99 -4.70
CA ALA A 69 -2.32 0.59 -6.11
C ALA A 69 -2.00 -0.89 -6.30
N CYS A 70 -0.86 -1.35 -5.78
CA CYS A 70 -0.41 -2.72 -5.92
C CYS A 70 -1.24 -3.70 -5.12
N GLY A 71 -1.73 -3.29 -3.94
CA GLY A 71 -2.67 -4.10 -3.16
C GLY A 71 -3.97 -4.37 -3.90
N THR A 72 -4.51 -3.33 -4.56
CA THR A 72 -5.69 -3.45 -5.42
C THR A 72 -5.41 -4.34 -6.64
N ALA A 73 -4.26 -4.17 -7.30
CA ALA A 73 -3.84 -5.03 -8.41
C ALA A 73 -3.65 -6.51 -7.99
N ALA A 74 -3.28 -6.76 -6.73
CA ALA A 74 -3.27 -8.09 -6.12
C ALA A 74 -4.66 -8.58 -5.67
N SER A 75 -5.73 -7.81 -5.91
CA SER A 75 -7.11 -8.08 -5.46
C SER A 75 -7.28 -8.17 -3.94
N LEU A 76 -6.46 -7.44 -3.18
CA LEU A 76 -6.69 -7.19 -1.76
C LEU A 76 -7.74 -6.09 -1.60
N SER A 77 -8.66 -6.25 -0.64
CA SER A 77 -9.73 -5.28 -0.44
C SER A 77 -9.20 -3.95 0.11
N GLU A 78 -9.90 -2.87 -0.18
CA GLU A 78 -9.61 -1.55 0.40
C GLU A 78 -9.54 -1.61 1.93
N GLU A 79 -10.50 -2.26 2.59
CA GLU A 79 -10.48 -2.42 4.05
C GLU A 79 -9.22 -3.16 4.55
N PHE A 80 -8.78 -4.21 3.84
CA PHE A 80 -7.55 -4.93 4.19
C PHE A 80 -6.34 -3.99 4.12
N LEU A 81 -6.27 -3.16 3.08
CA LEU A 81 -5.17 -2.23 2.86
C LEU A 81 -5.15 -1.12 3.93
N LEU A 82 -6.29 -0.45 4.15
CA LEU A 82 -6.37 0.66 5.11
C LEU A 82 -6.07 0.21 6.54
N ARG A 83 -6.58 -0.96 6.96
CA ARG A 83 -6.25 -1.54 8.27
C ARG A 83 -4.81 -2.04 8.35
N GLY A 84 -4.28 -2.61 7.27
CA GLY A 84 -2.90 -3.07 7.18
C GLY A 84 -1.88 -1.94 7.38
N ALA A 85 -2.15 -0.76 6.80
CA ALA A 85 -1.36 0.45 7.01
C ALA A 85 -1.40 0.92 8.48
N GLY A 86 -2.59 0.98 9.08
CA GLY A 86 -2.75 1.31 10.50
C GLY A 86 -2.01 0.37 11.45
N TRP A 87 -2.02 -0.94 11.17
CA TRP A 87 -1.22 -1.92 11.92
C TRP A 87 0.29 -1.71 11.74
N ALA A 88 0.74 -1.32 10.53
CA ALA A 88 2.15 -1.04 10.28
C ALA A 88 2.60 0.21 11.05
N GLN A 89 1.76 1.26 11.08
CA GLN A 89 2.00 2.49 11.83
C GLN A 89 2.05 2.24 13.35
N SER A 90 1.16 1.38 13.87
CA SER A 90 1.19 1.00 15.28
C SER A 90 2.48 0.23 15.64
N ARG A 91 2.99 -0.61 14.73
CA ARG A 91 4.28 -1.31 14.91
C ARG A 91 5.50 -0.39 14.81
N ALA A 92 5.42 0.66 14.02
CA ALA A 92 6.49 1.66 13.91
C ALA A 92 6.58 2.56 15.16
N GLY A 93 5.58 2.52 16.04
CA GLY A 93 5.52 3.36 17.25
C GLY A 93 5.22 4.83 16.95
N THR A 94 4.72 5.12 15.75
CA THR A 94 4.40 6.47 15.24
C THR A 94 2.90 6.75 15.24
N SER A 95 2.07 5.78 15.64
CA SER A 95 0.62 5.97 15.74
C SER A 95 0.25 6.98 16.83
N ASN A 96 -0.59 7.95 16.48
CA ASN A 96 -1.18 8.89 17.42
C ASN A 96 -2.42 8.24 18.05
N LEU A 97 -2.57 8.35 19.38
CA LEU A 97 -3.74 7.85 20.10
C LEU A 97 -5.07 8.42 19.56
N ALA A 98 -5.04 9.59 18.92
CA ALA A 98 -6.19 10.21 18.28
C ALA A 98 -6.69 9.50 17.01
N PHE A 99 -5.92 8.58 16.43
CA PHE A 99 -6.22 7.93 15.16
C PHE A 99 -6.92 6.57 15.32
N ASP A 100 -7.30 6.21 16.56
CA ASP A 100 -7.82 4.90 16.95
C ASP A 100 -6.79 3.78 16.67
N SER A 101 -7.25 2.54 16.56
CA SER A 101 -6.49 1.32 16.42
C SER A 101 -6.86 0.63 15.10
N TRP A 102 -6.02 -0.27 14.61
CA TRP A 102 -6.27 -0.94 13.32
C TRP A 102 -7.52 -1.84 13.29
N TRP A 103 -8.08 -2.17 14.46
CA TRP A 103 -9.37 -2.87 14.62
C TRP A 103 -10.55 -1.94 14.91
N GLY A 104 -10.32 -0.63 15.05
CA GLY A 104 -11.33 0.39 15.34
C GLY A 104 -11.91 1.05 14.09
N ASP A 105 -12.27 2.33 14.22
CA ASP A 105 -12.82 3.17 13.14
C ASP A 105 -11.71 3.80 12.27
N PRO A 106 -12.00 4.22 11.02
CA PRO A 106 -11.07 5.01 10.21
C PRO A 106 -10.56 6.25 10.99
N PRO A 107 -9.25 6.58 10.92
CA PRO A 107 -8.23 6.10 9.98
C PRO A 107 -7.50 4.81 10.41
N TYR A 108 -8.07 4.01 11.31
CA TYR A 108 -7.54 2.70 11.72
C TYR A 108 -6.14 2.78 12.38
N GLY A 109 -5.81 3.89 13.02
CA GLY A 109 -4.53 4.13 13.68
C GLY A 109 -3.40 4.61 12.77
N ASP A 110 -3.70 4.84 11.48
CA ASP A 110 -2.78 5.38 10.48
C ASP A 110 -2.82 6.92 10.41
N ASP A 111 -1.83 7.53 9.77
CA ASP A 111 -1.89 8.96 9.46
C ASP A 111 -3.00 9.24 8.42
N PRO A 112 -3.90 10.21 8.63
CA PRO A 112 -4.93 10.56 7.66
C PRO A 112 -4.39 10.93 6.27
N GLU A 113 -3.23 11.58 6.17
CA GLU A 113 -2.60 11.89 4.88
C GLU A 113 -2.16 10.61 4.15
N ASP A 114 -1.58 9.65 4.89
CA ASP A 114 -1.17 8.36 4.36
C ASP A 114 -2.37 7.58 3.81
N GLN A 115 -3.49 7.57 4.55
CA GLN A 115 -4.75 6.98 4.11
C GLN A 115 -5.27 7.59 2.80
N GLU A 116 -5.17 8.91 2.64
CA GLU A 116 -5.59 9.57 1.40
C GLU A 116 -4.70 9.20 0.21
N TRP A 117 -3.40 8.99 0.43
CA TRP A 117 -2.50 8.46 -0.62
C TRP A 117 -2.80 7.01 -0.96
N ILE A 118 -3.09 6.16 0.04
CA ILE A 118 -3.49 4.77 -0.18
C ILE A 118 -4.77 4.71 -1.01
N LYS A 119 -5.80 5.47 -0.65
CA LYS A 119 -7.05 5.57 -1.41
C LYS A 119 -6.82 6.08 -2.82
N ALA A 120 -5.98 7.09 -3.01
CA ALA A 120 -5.62 7.58 -4.34
C ALA A 120 -4.93 6.49 -5.20
N GLY A 121 -4.09 5.66 -4.58
CA GLY A 121 -3.50 4.48 -5.23
C GLY A 121 -4.52 3.42 -5.62
N ILE A 122 -5.48 3.14 -4.73
CA ILE A 122 -6.60 2.22 -4.99
C ILE A 122 -7.41 2.70 -6.21
N GLU A 123 -7.83 3.97 -6.22
CA GLU A 123 -8.59 4.54 -7.33
C GLU A 123 -7.78 4.57 -8.63
N TYR A 124 -6.47 4.79 -8.53
CA TYR A 124 -5.57 4.68 -9.68
C TYR A 124 -5.56 3.27 -10.26
N ALA A 125 -5.41 2.22 -9.44
CA ALA A 125 -5.44 0.84 -9.93
C ALA A 125 -6.78 0.49 -10.60
N LYS A 126 -7.91 0.86 -9.97
CA LYS A 126 -9.26 0.66 -10.54
C LYS A 126 -9.40 1.34 -11.91
N ALA A 127 -8.87 2.55 -12.07
CA ALA A 127 -8.90 3.28 -13.34
C ALA A 127 -8.11 2.58 -14.47
N PHE A 128 -7.14 1.74 -14.12
CA PHE A 128 -6.37 0.91 -15.06
C PHE A 128 -6.97 -0.49 -15.27
N GLY A 129 -8.14 -0.79 -14.68
CA GLY A 129 -8.87 -2.04 -14.87
C GLY A 129 -8.42 -3.20 -13.97
N TYR A 130 -7.74 -2.88 -12.86
CA TYR A 130 -7.44 -3.84 -11.80
C TYR A 130 -8.61 -4.03 -10.82
#